data_AF-A0A254TVB8-F1
#
_entry.id   AF-A0A254TVB8-F1
#
_cell.length_a   1.000
_cell.length_b   1.000
_cell.length_c   1.000
_cell.angle_alpha   90.00
_cell.angle_beta   90.00
_cell.angle_gamma   90.00
#
_symmetry.space_group_name_H-M   'P 1'
#
loop_
_entity.id
_entity.type
_entity.pdbx_description
1 polymer ?
#
loop_
_entity_poly.entity_id
_entity_poly.type
_entity_poly.pdbx_seq_one_letter_code
_entity_poly.pdbx_strand_id
1 'polypeptide(L)'
;MSNAASDNESICGLFIVYDSDRNPLRALMSLALLDHTLLKSVLALAARHRVNRHCSFHDLTIKASSDQMIANADALRFKYQAIQGIAQALGDATSRNKDTTVASIFLLVFLDLLESGSDRWNVHLEGAKRLMEPSTPDSQAVSRHDSGQTIEDLRNFLASQIYSIETLGGTFVRPKLLSQFNLLEGPQFQETVEQSFLGCPEYLLDAIRYLSARRDTIASSECHDDSTWSYFIQDTMSMIDFIQQFDCSVWASSLPYLGTVPPRGTSSLCTLAQSYKIGALIYGKRVLGALTKEYLPLDDLIQELLATIESLQNNETLYKCILWPIIIAGLECQRQEQRESVRTYMESFWEHTKCVNVINASKIIEDRWQRCDSTEPSHWIFSIGNLGRDWLLI
;
A
#
# COMPACT_ATOMS: atom_id res chain seq x y z
N MET A 1 0.12 -9.28 30.14
CA MET A 1 -0.80 -9.90 29.16
C MET A 1 -1.99 -8.99 28.82
N SER A 2 -2.56 -8.19 29.75
CA SER A 2 -3.69 -7.28 29.45
C SER A 2 -3.37 -6.19 28.40
N ASN A 3 -2.17 -5.59 28.44
CA ASN A 3 -1.82 -4.50 27.50
C ASN A 3 -1.53 -5.00 26.08
N ALA A 4 -1.03 -6.24 25.92
CA ALA A 4 -0.76 -6.81 24.60
C ALA A 4 -2.05 -7.18 23.83
N ALA A 5 -3.14 -7.47 24.54
CA ALA A 5 -4.45 -7.71 23.92
C ALA A 5 -5.03 -6.42 23.32
N SER A 6 -4.91 -5.29 24.04
CA SER A 6 -5.34 -3.98 23.54
C SER A 6 -4.49 -3.46 22.38
N ASP A 7 -3.17 -3.72 22.39
CA ASP A 7 -2.27 -3.36 21.29
C ASP A 7 -2.52 -4.22 20.03
N ASN A 8 -2.92 -5.49 20.21
CA ASN A 8 -3.26 -6.38 19.10
C ASN A 8 -4.61 -6.01 18.45
N GLU A 9 -5.61 -5.61 19.24
CA GLU A 9 -6.89 -5.13 18.70
C GLU A 9 -6.71 -3.88 17.83
N SER A 10 -5.76 -3.00 18.16
CA SER A 10 -5.52 -1.80 17.35
C SER A 10 -4.90 -2.08 15.98
N ILE A 11 -4.13 -3.18 15.83
CA ILE A 11 -3.45 -3.48 14.57
C ILE A 11 -4.38 -4.10 13.54
N CYS A 12 -5.30 -4.97 13.96
CA CYS A 12 -6.27 -5.53 13.03
C CYS A 12 -7.09 -4.44 12.36
N GLY A 13 -7.44 -3.38 13.09
CA GLY A 13 -8.12 -2.22 12.54
C GLY A 13 -7.22 -1.27 11.75
N LEU A 14 -5.89 -1.33 11.87
CA LEU A 14 -4.98 -0.39 11.21
C LEU A 14 -4.85 -0.68 9.71
N PHE A 15 -4.72 -1.95 9.32
CA PHE A 15 -4.44 -2.36 7.94
C PHE A 15 -5.69 -2.87 7.19
N ILE A 16 -6.85 -2.29 7.50
CA ILE A 16 -8.12 -2.58 6.82
C ILE A 16 -9.02 -1.34 6.83
N VAL A 17 -9.82 -1.12 5.78
CA VAL A 17 -10.71 0.04 5.69
C VAL A 17 -11.70 0.06 6.86
N TYR A 18 -12.59 -0.95 6.94
CA TYR A 18 -13.53 -1.12 8.04
C TYR A 18 -13.22 -2.37 8.84
N ASP A 19 -12.94 -2.20 10.13
CA ASP A 19 -12.75 -3.33 11.04
C ASP A 19 -14.11 -3.95 11.40
N SER A 20 -14.20 -5.27 11.28
CA SER A 20 -15.40 -6.06 11.59
C SER A 20 -15.00 -7.47 12.04
N ASP A 21 -15.96 -8.27 12.49
CA ASP A 21 -15.72 -9.68 12.80
C ASP A 21 -15.25 -10.50 11.58
N ARG A 22 -15.42 -9.96 10.37
CA ARG A 22 -14.97 -10.57 9.11
C ARG A 22 -13.59 -10.11 8.67
N ASN A 23 -12.93 -9.26 9.46
CA ASN A 23 -11.57 -8.79 9.19
C ASN A 23 -10.61 -10.00 9.08
N PRO A 24 -10.00 -10.27 7.91
CA PRO A 24 -9.10 -11.40 7.73
C PRO A 24 -7.86 -11.36 8.62
N LEU A 25 -7.43 -10.17 9.08
CA LEU A 25 -6.35 -10.02 10.05
C LEU A 25 -6.73 -10.58 11.42
N ARG A 26 -8.02 -10.56 11.81
CA ARG A 26 -8.50 -11.20 13.05
C ARG A 26 -8.47 -12.72 12.93
N ALA A 27 -8.76 -13.27 11.75
CA ALA A 27 -8.58 -14.70 11.49
C ALA A 27 -7.09 -15.11 11.59
N LEU A 28 -6.19 -14.27 11.09
CA LEU A 28 -4.74 -14.46 11.26
C LEU A 28 -4.32 -14.50 12.73
N MET A 29 -4.93 -13.69 13.61
CA MET A 29 -4.63 -13.76 15.04
C MET A 29 -4.99 -15.11 15.66
N SER A 30 -6.13 -15.68 15.29
CA SER A 30 -6.55 -17.01 15.75
C SER A 30 -5.56 -18.08 15.27
N LEU A 31 -5.11 -18.00 14.02
CA LEU A 31 -4.10 -18.90 13.46
C LEU A 31 -2.72 -18.70 14.12
N ALA A 32 -2.38 -17.47 14.50
CA ALA A 32 -1.12 -17.14 15.18
C ALA A 32 -0.97 -17.87 16.51
N LEU A 33 -2.06 -18.20 17.20
CA LEU A 33 -1.99 -19.01 18.43
C LEU A 33 -1.50 -20.45 18.17
N LEU A 34 -1.59 -20.92 16.93
CA LEU A 34 -1.22 -22.27 16.50
C LEU A 34 0.12 -22.31 15.74
N ASP A 35 0.60 -21.17 15.23
CA ASP A 35 1.83 -21.07 14.46
C ASP A 35 2.80 -20.06 15.10
N HIS A 36 3.94 -20.57 15.59
CA HIS A 36 4.92 -19.74 16.30
C HIS A 36 5.51 -18.64 15.41
N THR A 37 5.79 -18.91 14.13
CA THR A 37 6.36 -17.92 13.22
C THR A 37 5.38 -16.77 12.96
N LEU A 38 4.12 -17.11 12.73
CA LEU A 38 3.04 -16.14 12.57
C LEU A 38 2.84 -15.32 13.85
N LEU A 39 2.85 -15.96 15.01
CA LEU A 39 2.77 -15.28 16.31
C LEU A 39 3.86 -14.24 16.47
N LYS A 40 5.11 -14.58 16.15
CA LYS A 40 6.23 -13.63 16.25
C LYS A 40 6.09 -12.47 15.28
N SER A 41 5.54 -12.72 14.08
CA SER A 41 5.27 -11.67 13.09
C SER A 41 4.21 -10.68 13.59
N VAL A 42 3.09 -11.19 14.15
CA VAL A 42 2.04 -10.37 14.76
C VAL A 42 2.56 -9.57 15.96
N LEU A 43 3.31 -10.23 16.86
CA LEU A 43 3.89 -9.56 18.03
C LEU A 43 4.92 -8.50 17.67
N ALA A 44 5.67 -8.68 16.57
CA ALA A 44 6.60 -7.67 16.08
C ALA A 44 5.86 -6.40 15.63
N LEU A 45 4.76 -6.55 14.89
CA LEU A 45 3.87 -5.43 14.52
C LEU A 45 3.33 -4.72 15.77
N ALA A 46 2.79 -5.47 16.73
CA ALA A 46 2.21 -4.93 17.97
C ALA A 46 3.20 -4.16 18.81
N ALA A 47 4.35 -4.77 19.07
CA ALA A 47 5.39 -4.12 19.84
C ALA A 47 5.93 -2.87 19.13
N ARG A 48 6.11 -2.92 17.79
CA ARG A 48 6.58 -1.75 17.04
C ARG A 48 5.57 -0.61 17.03
N HIS A 49 4.29 -0.89 16.73
CA HIS A 49 3.22 0.11 16.75
C HIS A 49 3.12 0.77 18.14
N ARG A 50 3.18 -0.03 19.21
CA ARG A 50 3.19 0.48 20.59
C ARG A 50 4.37 1.42 20.86
N VAL A 51 5.57 1.12 20.36
CA VAL A 51 6.73 2.02 20.48
C VAL A 51 6.43 3.35 19.77
N ASN A 52 5.89 3.30 18.56
CA ASN A 52 5.59 4.49 17.76
C ASN A 52 4.53 5.40 18.41
N ARG A 53 3.57 4.85 19.16
CA ARG A 53 2.58 5.64 19.92
C ARG A 53 3.20 6.57 20.97
N HIS A 54 4.46 6.34 21.34
CA HIS A 54 5.20 7.19 22.26
C HIS A 54 6.11 8.22 21.58
N CYS A 55 6.18 8.20 20.24
CA CYS A 55 6.93 9.15 19.43
C CYS A 55 6.00 10.24 18.87
N SER A 56 6.59 11.32 18.37
CA SER A 56 5.88 12.36 17.61
C SER A 56 6.32 12.36 16.15
N PHE A 57 5.57 13.05 15.29
CA PHE A 57 5.91 13.19 13.88
C PHE A 57 7.30 13.82 13.67
N HIS A 58 7.69 14.77 14.52
CA HIS A 58 8.97 15.48 14.43
C HIS A 58 10.11 14.81 15.22
N ASP A 59 9.81 13.92 16.16
CA ASP A 59 10.81 13.28 17.02
C ASP A 59 10.50 11.79 17.25
N LEU A 60 11.32 10.95 16.60
CA LEU A 60 11.32 9.50 16.74
C LEU A 60 12.24 9.00 17.88
N THR A 61 12.82 9.90 18.67
CA THR A 61 13.69 9.53 19.78
C THR A 61 12.91 8.77 20.84
N ILE A 62 13.32 7.53 21.08
CA ILE A 62 12.75 6.70 22.14
C ILE A 62 13.23 7.26 23.48
N LYS A 63 12.29 7.68 24.34
CA LYS A 63 12.63 8.21 25.66
C LYS A 63 13.18 7.07 26.53
N ALA A 64 14.15 7.39 27.38
CA ALA A 64 14.81 6.44 28.27
C ALA A 64 13.94 5.97 29.46
N SER A 65 12.61 5.92 29.31
CA SER A 65 11.77 5.24 30.30
C SER A 65 11.95 3.73 30.16
N SER A 66 12.00 3.03 31.30
CA SER A 66 12.20 1.57 31.35
C SER A 66 11.22 0.84 30.43
N ASP A 67 9.95 1.25 30.42
CA ASP A 67 8.89 0.58 29.66
C ASP A 67 9.04 0.74 28.13
N GLN A 68 9.49 1.91 27.65
CA GLN A 68 9.70 2.13 26.21
C GLN A 68 10.91 1.37 25.68
N MET A 69 11.99 1.32 26.47
CA MET A 69 13.17 0.53 26.13
C MET A 69 12.84 -0.96 26.05
N ILE A 70 12.03 -1.47 26.99
CA ILE A 70 11.54 -2.86 26.97
C ILE A 70 10.67 -3.11 25.74
N ALA A 71 9.71 -2.24 25.43
CA ALA A 71 8.85 -2.39 24.26
C ALA A 71 9.64 -2.40 22.94
N ASN A 72 10.66 -1.54 22.83
CA ASN A 72 11.54 -1.52 21.66
C ASN A 72 12.42 -2.78 21.58
N ALA A 73 12.96 -3.25 22.70
CA ALA A 73 13.70 -4.50 22.76
C ALA A 73 12.82 -5.70 22.37
N ASP A 74 11.56 -5.72 22.82
CA ASP A 74 10.57 -6.71 22.44
C ASP A 74 10.25 -6.67 20.94
N ALA A 75 10.04 -5.48 20.37
CA ALA A 75 9.80 -5.33 18.93
C ALA A 75 10.96 -5.91 18.10
N LEU A 76 12.21 -5.57 18.45
CA LEU A 76 13.40 -6.10 17.79
C LEU A 76 13.53 -7.62 17.96
N ARG A 77 13.28 -8.12 19.17
CA ARG A 77 13.32 -9.55 19.49
C ARG A 77 12.29 -10.34 18.68
N PHE A 78 11.04 -9.87 18.63
CA PHE A 78 9.98 -10.54 17.87
C PHE A 78 10.24 -10.48 16.38
N LYS A 79 10.71 -9.35 15.84
CA LYS A 79 11.15 -9.25 14.44
C LYS A 79 12.24 -10.27 14.11
N TYR A 80 13.26 -10.38 14.96
CA TYR A 80 14.33 -11.36 14.79
C TYR A 80 13.81 -12.80 14.81
N GLN A 81 12.94 -13.14 15.77
CA GLN A 81 12.34 -14.46 15.88
C GLN A 81 11.43 -14.79 14.69
N ALA A 82 10.67 -13.82 14.17
CA ALA A 82 9.85 -13.97 12.98
C ALA A 82 10.71 -14.29 11.75
N ILE A 83 11.78 -13.52 11.51
CA ILE A 83 12.70 -13.74 10.39
C ILE A 83 13.40 -15.11 10.50
N GLN A 84 13.84 -15.51 11.70
CA GLN A 84 14.39 -16.84 11.92
C GLN A 84 13.38 -17.95 11.63
N GLY A 85 12.14 -17.81 12.13
CA GLY A 85 11.07 -18.77 11.90
C GLY A 85 10.72 -18.91 10.42
N ILE A 86 10.67 -17.79 9.69
CA ILE A 86 10.48 -17.79 8.23
C ILE A 86 11.64 -18.49 7.54
N ALA A 87 12.89 -18.17 7.89
CA ALA A 87 14.06 -18.81 7.28
C ALA A 87 14.08 -20.33 7.50
N GLN A 88 13.70 -20.79 8.69
CA GLN A 88 13.54 -22.21 8.99
C GLN A 88 12.39 -22.84 8.18
N ALA A 89 11.23 -22.19 8.12
CA ALA A 89 10.08 -22.67 7.36
C ALA A 89 10.38 -22.78 5.86
N LEU A 90 11.16 -21.85 5.29
CA LEU A 90 11.60 -21.89 3.90
C LEU A 90 12.59 -23.05 3.64
N GLY A 91 13.36 -23.46 4.65
CA GLY A 91 14.26 -24.62 4.58
C GLY A 91 13.57 -25.98 4.59
N ASP A 92 12.30 -26.04 5.03
CA ASP A 92 11.49 -27.26 5.14
C ASP A 92 10.41 -27.28 4.05
N ALA A 93 10.43 -28.30 3.18
CA ALA A 93 9.47 -28.43 2.07
C ALA A 93 8.01 -28.48 2.54
N THR A 94 7.73 -28.99 3.75
CA THR A 94 6.37 -29.10 4.28
C THR A 94 5.85 -27.78 4.88
N SER A 95 6.75 -26.96 5.43
CA SER A 95 6.40 -25.69 6.06
C SER A 95 6.47 -24.50 5.09
N ARG A 96 7.25 -24.62 4.00
CA ARG A 96 7.40 -23.60 2.96
C ARG A 96 6.07 -23.18 2.33
N ASN A 97 5.20 -24.13 2.05
CA ASN A 97 3.95 -23.92 1.30
C ASN A 97 2.73 -23.65 2.19
N LYS A 98 2.93 -23.42 3.50
CA LYS A 98 1.83 -23.10 4.42
C LYS A 98 1.40 -21.65 4.23
N ASP A 99 0.09 -21.40 4.21
CA ASP A 99 -0.45 -20.03 4.17
C ASP A 99 -0.02 -19.20 5.39
N THR A 100 0.27 -19.83 6.53
CA THR A 100 0.84 -19.16 7.70
C THR A 100 2.25 -18.63 7.46
N THR A 101 3.07 -19.30 6.64
CA THR A 101 4.39 -18.83 6.21
C THR A 101 4.26 -17.62 5.29
N VAL A 102 3.35 -17.68 4.31
CA VAL A 102 3.06 -16.55 3.41
C VAL A 102 2.54 -15.35 4.20
N ALA A 103 1.58 -15.56 5.09
CA ALA A 103 1.05 -14.53 5.97
C ALA A 103 2.14 -13.92 6.86
N SER A 104 3.04 -14.73 7.42
CA SER A 104 4.17 -14.24 8.23
C SER A 104 5.09 -13.32 7.43
N ILE A 105 5.44 -13.70 6.19
CA ILE A 105 6.24 -12.87 5.29
C ILE A 105 5.49 -11.58 4.94
N PHE A 106 4.21 -11.68 4.64
CA PHE A 106 3.37 -10.53 4.31
C PHE A 106 3.27 -9.53 5.48
N LEU A 107 3.14 -10.00 6.72
CA LEU A 107 3.15 -9.13 7.91
C LEU A 107 4.49 -8.38 8.09
N LEU A 108 5.61 -8.88 7.54
CA LEU A 108 6.86 -8.11 7.51
C LEU A 108 6.80 -6.91 6.56
N VAL A 109 5.99 -6.96 5.50
CA VAL A 109 5.72 -5.80 4.63
C VAL A 109 5.01 -4.70 5.42
N PHE A 110 3.99 -5.06 6.21
CA PHE A 110 3.33 -4.13 7.13
C PHE A 110 4.24 -3.63 8.25
N LEU A 111 5.18 -4.47 8.72
CA LEU A 111 6.16 -4.05 9.72
C LEU A 111 7.09 -2.97 9.16
N ASP A 112 7.46 -3.07 7.88
CA ASP A 112 8.25 -2.03 7.24
C ASP A 112 7.49 -0.68 7.19
N LEU A 113 6.16 -0.65 7.02
CA LEU A 113 5.36 0.58 7.11
C LEU A 113 5.49 1.25 8.49
N LEU A 114 5.49 0.44 9.56
CA LEU A 114 5.68 0.91 10.93
C LEU A 114 7.12 1.34 11.26
N GLU A 115 8.12 0.89 10.51
CA GLU A 115 9.52 1.18 10.82
C GLU A 115 10.14 2.27 9.96
N SER A 116 10.15 2.11 8.64
CA SER A 116 10.79 3.09 7.74
C SER A 116 10.20 3.12 6.35
N GLY A 117 9.64 2.00 5.90
CA GLY A 117 9.20 1.79 4.52
C GLY A 117 10.36 1.62 3.54
N SER A 118 11.62 1.45 3.97
CA SER A 118 12.76 1.41 3.03
C SER A 118 13.35 0.02 2.77
N ASP A 119 13.66 -0.27 1.50
CA ASP A 119 14.58 -1.29 0.96
C ASP A 119 14.31 -2.77 1.24
N ARG A 120 13.45 -3.13 2.20
CA ARG A 120 13.23 -4.54 2.60
C ARG A 120 11.85 -5.05 2.25
N TRP A 121 10.87 -4.16 2.19
CA TRP A 121 9.49 -4.49 1.91
C TRP A 121 9.33 -5.17 0.54
N ASN A 122 10.08 -4.73 -0.46
CA ASN A 122 10.08 -5.30 -1.81
C ASN A 122 10.61 -6.73 -1.80
N VAL A 123 11.65 -7.04 -1.02
CA VAL A 123 12.16 -8.41 -0.85
C VAL A 123 11.10 -9.31 -0.20
N HIS A 124 10.42 -8.82 0.83
CA HIS A 124 9.34 -9.54 1.48
C HIS A 124 8.14 -9.75 0.56
N LEU A 125 7.75 -8.72 -0.20
CA LEU A 125 6.66 -8.78 -1.16
C LEU A 125 6.95 -9.79 -2.29
N GLU A 126 8.13 -9.72 -2.90
CA GLU A 126 8.57 -10.67 -3.93
C GLU A 126 8.68 -12.11 -3.39
N GLY A 127 9.10 -12.27 -2.13
CA GLY A 127 9.07 -13.55 -1.45
C GLY A 127 7.65 -14.11 -1.29
N ALA A 128 6.70 -13.28 -0.86
CA ALA A 128 5.30 -13.67 -0.72
C ALA A 128 4.68 -14.05 -2.07
N LYS A 129 4.90 -13.26 -3.14
CA LYS A 129 4.43 -13.56 -4.51
C LYS A 129 4.85 -14.96 -4.96
N ARG A 130 6.14 -15.28 -4.87
CA ARG A 130 6.68 -16.58 -5.29
C ARG A 130 6.11 -17.77 -4.54
N LEU A 131 5.69 -17.59 -3.28
CA LEU A 131 5.06 -18.65 -2.49
C LEU A 131 3.57 -18.78 -2.77
N MET A 132 2.94 -17.73 -3.31
CA MET A 132 1.54 -17.74 -3.73
C MET A 132 1.36 -18.24 -5.17
N GLU A 133 2.42 -18.23 -5.99
CA GLU A 133 2.40 -18.84 -7.31
C GLU A 133 2.05 -20.34 -7.22
N PRO A 134 1.18 -20.86 -8.10
CA PRO A 134 0.86 -22.27 -8.11
C PRO A 134 2.13 -23.08 -8.35
N SER A 135 2.44 -24.00 -7.43
CA SER A 135 3.48 -24.98 -7.68
C SER A 135 3.16 -25.75 -8.97
N THR A 136 4.15 -25.89 -9.86
CA THR A 136 4.07 -26.58 -11.16
C THR A 136 3.16 -27.82 -11.15
N PRO A 137 2.42 -28.11 -12.24
CA PRO A 137 1.31 -29.09 -12.25
C PRO A 137 1.70 -30.56 -12.03
N ASP A 138 2.98 -30.90 -11.88
CA ASP A 138 3.45 -32.29 -11.78
C ASP A 138 3.42 -32.89 -10.37
N SER A 139 2.75 -32.28 -9.39
CA SER A 139 2.55 -32.90 -8.09
C SER A 139 1.19 -32.57 -7.49
N GLN A 140 0.29 -33.54 -7.61
CA GLN A 140 -0.90 -33.74 -6.78
C GLN A 140 -2.12 -32.87 -7.10
N ALA A 141 -2.81 -33.25 -8.18
CA ALA A 141 -4.25 -33.06 -8.34
C ALA A 141 -5.11 -33.86 -7.31
N VAL A 142 -4.58 -34.16 -6.11
CA VAL A 142 -5.21 -35.07 -5.13
C VAL A 142 -5.57 -34.38 -3.81
N SER A 143 -5.28 -33.09 -3.60
CA SER A 143 -5.60 -32.43 -2.32
C SER A 143 -5.98 -30.95 -2.36
N ARG A 144 -6.34 -30.39 -3.53
CA ARG A 144 -6.90 -29.01 -3.59
C ARG A 144 -8.38 -28.91 -3.21
N HIS A 145 -9.06 -30.03 -3.00
CA HIS A 145 -10.50 -30.06 -2.67
C HIS A 145 -10.81 -30.03 -1.16
N ASP A 146 -9.80 -29.95 -0.29
CA ASP A 146 -9.98 -30.06 1.17
C ASP A 146 -9.33 -28.90 1.96
N SER A 147 -8.97 -27.80 1.30
CA SER A 147 -8.62 -26.55 1.99
C SER A 147 -9.91 -25.93 2.54
N GLY A 148 -10.10 -25.95 3.85
CA GLY A 148 -11.27 -25.35 4.49
C GLY A 148 -11.43 -23.86 4.11
N GLN A 149 -12.68 -23.39 4.03
CA GLN A 149 -13.07 -22.04 3.59
C GLN A 149 -12.18 -20.91 4.15
N THR A 150 -11.82 -20.97 5.43
CA THR A 150 -10.97 -19.95 6.09
C THR A 150 -9.58 -19.80 5.49
N ILE A 151 -8.99 -20.89 4.98
CA ILE A 151 -7.65 -20.88 4.37
C ILE A 151 -7.72 -20.24 2.98
N GLU A 152 -8.77 -20.54 2.22
CA GLU A 152 -9.02 -19.93 0.92
C GLU A 152 -9.30 -18.43 1.05
N ASP A 153 -10.13 -18.03 2.02
CA ASP A 153 -10.41 -16.63 2.33
C ASP A 153 -9.12 -15.86 2.69
N LEU A 154 -8.24 -16.48 3.48
CA LEU A 154 -6.95 -15.89 3.84
C LEU A 154 -6.05 -15.71 2.61
N ARG A 155 -5.95 -16.74 1.77
CA ARG A 155 -5.13 -16.68 0.55
C ARG A 155 -5.64 -15.58 -0.38
N ASN A 156 -6.95 -15.47 -0.53
CA ASN A 156 -7.58 -14.43 -1.34
C ASN A 156 -7.28 -13.04 -0.77
N PHE A 157 -7.44 -12.86 0.53
CA PHE A 157 -7.09 -11.61 1.21
C PHE A 157 -5.62 -11.22 0.95
N LEU A 158 -4.68 -12.15 1.14
CA LEU A 158 -3.25 -11.89 0.91
C LEU A 158 -2.96 -11.52 -0.55
N ALA A 159 -3.59 -12.20 -1.52
CA ALA A 159 -3.41 -11.90 -2.95
C ALA A 159 -3.86 -10.46 -3.28
N SER A 160 -5.04 -10.07 -2.78
CA SER A 160 -5.59 -8.72 -2.96
C SER A 160 -4.68 -7.65 -2.33
N GLN A 161 -4.12 -7.91 -1.15
CA GLN A 161 -3.20 -6.96 -0.52
C GLN A 161 -1.87 -6.86 -1.25
N ILE A 162 -1.29 -7.98 -1.69
CA ILE A 162 -0.07 -7.98 -2.50
C ILE A 162 -0.27 -7.15 -3.77
N TYR A 163 -1.41 -7.32 -4.45
CA TYR A 163 -1.74 -6.56 -5.64
C TYR A 163 -1.83 -5.05 -5.39
N SER A 164 -2.51 -4.66 -4.31
CA SER A 164 -2.67 -3.26 -3.92
C SER A 164 -1.32 -2.62 -3.56
N ILE A 165 -0.51 -3.32 -2.76
CA ILE A 165 0.81 -2.86 -2.31
C ILE A 165 1.79 -2.77 -3.48
N GLU A 166 1.81 -3.76 -4.38
CA GLU A 166 2.63 -3.73 -5.58
C GLU A 166 2.26 -2.55 -6.49
N THR A 167 0.96 -2.37 -6.72
CA THR A 167 0.45 -1.37 -7.67
C THR A 167 0.73 0.04 -7.18
N LEU A 168 0.34 0.35 -5.95
CA LEU A 168 0.50 1.69 -5.39
C LEU A 168 1.94 1.95 -4.93
N GLY A 169 2.61 0.97 -4.32
CA GLY A 169 4.03 1.09 -3.97
C GLY A 169 4.93 1.20 -5.20
N GLY A 170 4.53 0.54 -6.30
CA GLY A 170 5.20 0.57 -7.60
C GLY A 170 5.36 1.98 -8.19
N THR A 171 4.47 2.92 -7.86
CA THR A 171 4.53 4.31 -8.37
C THR A 171 5.70 5.10 -7.78
N PHE A 172 6.24 4.69 -6.63
CA PHE A 172 7.28 5.41 -5.89
C PHE A 172 8.65 4.72 -5.86
N VAL A 173 8.80 3.62 -6.57
CA VAL A 173 10.08 2.92 -6.72
C VAL A 173 10.68 3.08 -8.11
N ARG A 174 11.93 2.65 -8.25
CA ARG A 174 12.61 2.65 -9.55
C ARG A 174 11.86 1.76 -10.54
N PRO A 175 11.79 2.16 -11.83
CA PRO A 175 11.21 1.34 -12.88
C PRO A 175 11.74 -0.09 -12.90
N LYS A 176 10.86 -1.07 -13.16
CA LYS A 176 11.15 -2.51 -13.25
C LYS A 176 11.67 -3.14 -11.94
N LEU A 177 11.54 -2.48 -10.79
CA LEU A 177 11.97 -3.05 -9.49
C LEU A 177 11.11 -4.24 -9.05
N LEU A 178 9.79 -4.15 -9.19
CA LEU A 178 8.85 -5.18 -8.75
C LEU A 178 8.45 -6.06 -9.91
N SER A 179 8.31 -7.37 -9.66
CA SER A 179 7.74 -8.29 -10.64
C SER A 179 6.22 -8.15 -10.68
N GLN A 180 5.62 -8.39 -11.84
CA GLN A 180 4.17 -8.36 -11.99
C GLN A 180 3.53 -9.56 -11.29
N PHE A 181 2.72 -9.32 -10.26
CA PHE A 181 1.87 -10.37 -9.69
C PHE A 181 0.61 -10.55 -10.54
N ASN A 182 0.36 -11.79 -10.99
CA ASN A 182 -0.85 -12.12 -11.73
C ASN A 182 -1.95 -12.53 -10.76
N LEU A 183 -2.98 -11.70 -10.64
CA LEU A 183 -4.18 -12.01 -9.85
C LEU A 183 -5.05 -13.11 -10.52
N LEU A 184 -4.73 -13.47 -11.77
CA LEU A 184 -5.60 -14.10 -12.76
C LEU A 184 -5.87 -15.61 -12.60
N GLU A 185 -5.56 -16.24 -11.46
CA GLU A 185 -5.90 -17.66 -11.24
C GLU A 185 -6.88 -17.92 -10.08
N GLY A 186 -7.55 -16.88 -9.55
CA GLY A 186 -8.63 -17.01 -8.57
C GLY A 186 -10.03 -16.76 -9.16
N PRO A 187 -11.11 -17.33 -8.58
CA PRO A 187 -12.47 -16.95 -8.95
C PRO A 187 -12.63 -15.44 -8.81
N GLN A 188 -13.27 -14.81 -9.80
CA GLN A 188 -13.56 -13.37 -9.91
C GLN A 188 -13.66 -12.73 -8.51
N PHE A 189 -12.62 -12.00 -8.11
CA PHE A 189 -12.58 -11.34 -6.81
C PHE A 189 -13.77 -10.39 -6.75
N GLN A 190 -14.71 -10.68 -5.86
CA GLN A 190 -15.77 -9.74 -5.59
C GLN A 190 -15.20 -8.71 -4.62
N GLU A 191 -14.95 -7.49 -5.11
CA GLU A 191 -14.45 -6.39 -4.29
C GLU A 191 -15.38 -6.16 -3.10
N THR A 192 -14.88 -6.36 -1.88
CA THR A 192 -15.62 -6.08 -0.64
C THR A 192 -14.84 -5.06 0.18
N VAL A 193 -15.53 -4.02 0.63
CA VAL A 193 -14.89 -2.92 1.39
C VAL A 193 -14.28 -3.43 2.70
N GLU A 194 -14.94 -4.40 3.33
CA GLU A 194 -14.52 -5.01 4.60
C GLU A 194 -13.23 -5.84 4.48
N GLN A 195 -12.75 -6.13 3.27
CA GLN A 195 -11.52 -6.90 3.03
C GLN A 195 -10.42 -6.09 2.35
N SER A 196 -10.66 -4.81 2.06
CA SER A 196 -9.68 -3.94 1.44
C SER A 196 -8.77 -3.30 2.48
N PHE A 197 -7.45 -3.26 2.23
CA PHE A 197 -6.49 -2.52 3.07
C PHE A 197 -6.66 -1.01 2.89
N LEU A 198 -6.69 -0.54 1.63
CA LEU A 198 -6.63 0.89 1.29
C LEU A 198 -7.93 1.43 0.67
N GLY A 199 -8.89 0.58 0.32
CA GLY A 199 -10.17 1.01 -0.25
C GLY A 199 -10.06 1.66 -1.62
N CYS A 200 -8.93 1.47 -2.32
CA CYS A 200 -8.77 1.87 -3.71
C CYS A 200 -9.57 0.93 -4.61
N PRO A 201 -10.49 1.43 -5.45
CA PRO A 201 -11.21 0.62 -6.42
C PRO A 201 -10.27 -0.23 -7.28
N GLU A 202 -10.55 -1.53 -7.44
CA GLU A 202 -9.75 -2.44 -8.27
C GLU A 202 -9.53 -1.89 -9.69
N TYR A 203 -10.58 -1.29 -10.25
CA TYR A 203 -10.53 -0.59 -11.53
C TYR A 203 -9.44 0.50 -11.61
N LEU A 204 -9.28 1.28 -10.53
CA LEU A 204 -8.25 2.32 -10.47
C LEU A 204 -6.87 1.71 -10.23
N LEU A 205 -6.77 0.61 -9.49
CA LEU A 205 -5.53 -0.15 -9.36
C LEU A 205 -5.05 -0.67 -10.72
N ASP A 206 -5.94 -1.27 -11.51
CA ASP A 206 -5.61 -1.75 -12.87
C ASP A 206 -5.09 -0.60 -13.76
N ALA A 207 -5.72 0.56 -13.69
CA ALA A 207 -5.29 1.73 -14.44
C ALA A 207 -3.92 2.26 -13.96
N ILE A 208 -3.68 2.34 -12.65
CA ILE A 208 -2.39 2.76 -12.08
C ILE A 208 -1.27 1.76 -12.43
N ARG A 209 -1.58 0.45 -12.41
CA ARG A 209 -0.66 -0.61 -12.81
C ARG A 209 -0.29 -0.48 -14.29
N TYR A 210 -1.29 -0.26 -15.15
CA TYR A 210 -1.06 0.00 -16.56
C TYR A 210 -0.15 1.22 -16.79
N LEU A 211 -0.44 2.34 -16.12
CA LEU A 211 0.35 3.56 -16.21
C LEU A 211 1.80 3.35 -15.72
N SER A 212 1.98 2.54 -14.67
CA SER A 212 3.30 2.17 -14.16
C SER A 212 4.07 1.28 -15.14
N ALA A 213 3.40 0.35 -15.82
CA ALA A 213 4.02 -0.42 -16.91
C ALA A 213 4.45 0.49 -18.07
N ARG A 214 3.63 1.49 -18.44
CA ARG A 214 3.99 2.49 -19.45
C ARG A 214 5.20 3.31 -19.04
N ARG A 215 5.23 3.80 -17.79
CA ARG A 215 6.41 4.47 -17.21
C ARG A 215 7.67 3.60 -17.33
N ASP A 216 7.56 2.32 -17.02
CA ASP A 216 8.70 1.40 -17.04
C ASP A 216 9.22 1.12 -18.45
N THR A 217 8.34 1.12 -19.46
CA THR A 217 8.73 1.10 -20.87
C THR A 217 9.49 2.35 -21.27
N ILE A 218 9.04 3.55 -20.85
CA ILE A 218 9.74 4.82 -21.14
C ILE A 218 11.15 4.83 -20.55
N ALA A 219 11.31 4.32 -19.34
CA ALA A 219 12.60 4.25 -18.67
C ALA A 219 13.55 3.20 -19.27
N SER A 220 13.02 2.26 -20.07
CA SER A 220 13.84 1.24 -20.72
C SER A 220 14.59 1.82 -21.92
N SER A 221 15.83 1.39 -22.13
CA SER A 221 16.63 1.79 -23.31
C SER A 221 16.22 1.07 -24.59
N GLU A 222 14.97 0.58 -24.66
CA GLU A 222 14.46 -0.14 -25.82
C GLU A 222 14.18 0.84 -26.96
N CYS A 223 14.75 0.56 -28.14
CA CYS A 223 14.52 1.36 -29.33
C CYS A 223 13.18 0.96 -29.95
N HIS A 224 12.12 1.71 -29.64
CA HIS A 224 10.82 1.54 -30.28
C HIS A 224 10.70 2.41 -31.53
N ASP A 225 9.99 1.92 -32.54
CA ASP A 225 9.66 2.69 -33.74
C ASP A 225 8.59 3.76 -33.47
N ASP A 226 8.47 4.73 -34.38
CA ASP A 226 7.54 5.86 -34.25
C ASP A 226 6.07 5.41 -34.17
N SER A 227 5.70 4.30 -34.83
CA SER A 227 4.36 3.71 -34.76
C SER A 227 4.03 3.16 -33.37
N THR A 228 4.99 2.51 -32.73
CA THR A 228 4.84 1.97 -31.37
C THR A 228 4.70 3.10 -30.37
N TRP A 229 5.48 4.17 -30.50
CA TRP A 229 5.35 5.36 -29.66
C TRP A 229 3.99 6.04 -29.82
N SER A 230 3.52 6.20 -31.06
CA SER A 230 2.20 6.77 -31.34
C SER A 230 1.07 5.94 -30.72
N TYR A 231 1.19 4.61 -30.78
CA TYR A 231 0.27 3.68 -30.13
C TYR A 231 0.29 3.82 -28.59
N PHE A 232 1.48 3.92 -27.99
CA PHE A 232 1.61 4.11 -26.53
C PHE A 232 0.99 5.43 -26.06
N ILE A 233 1.17 6.52 -26.81
CA ILE A 233 0.54 7.81 -26.53
C ILE A 233 -0.99 7.66 -26.60
N GLN A 234 -1.51 7.11 -27.69
CA GLN A 234 -2.96 6.96 -27.90
C GLN A 234 -3.62 6.11 -26.82
N ASP A 235 -3.05 4.94 -26.49
CA ASP A 235 -3.61 4.10 -25.44
C ASP A 235 -3.51 4.75 -24.06
N THR A 236 -2.42 5.48 -23.77
CA THR A 236 -2.27 6.19 -22.49
C THR A 236 -3.32 7.30 -22.36
N MET A 237 -3.61 8.03 -23.44
CA MET A 237 -4.72 8.99 -23.48
C MET A 237 -6.05 8.29 -23.22
N SER A 238 -6.33 7.18 -23.89
CA SER A 238 -7.55 6.39 -23.66
C SER A 238 -7.67 5.88 -22.23
N MET A 239 -6.56 5.47 -21.60
CA MET A 239 -6.57 5.07 -20.19
C MET A 239 -6.87 6.25 -19.24
N ILE A 240 -6.33 7.44 -19.53
CA ILE A 240 -6.65 8.65 -18.76
C ILE A 240 -8.13 9.03 -18.91
N ASP A 241 -8.66 8.97 -20.12
CA ASP A 241 -10.09 9.20 -20.38
C ASP A 241 -10.97 8.18 -19.64
N PHE A 242 -10.52 6.93 -19.56
CA PHE A 242 -11.19 5.86 -18.83
C PHE A 242 -11.21 6.14 -17.32
N ILE A 243 -10.08 6.52 -16.73
CA ILE A 243 -10.00 6.97 -15.32
C ILE A 243 -10.95 8.16 -15.10
N GLN A 244 -10.98 9.14 -16.01
CA GLN A 244 -11.84 10.31 -15.91
C GLN A 244 -13.33 9.96 -15.88
N GLN A 245 -13.74 8.94 -16.63
CA GLN A 245 -15.12 8.46 -16.74
C GLN A 245 -15.56 7.57 -15.57
N PHE A 246 -14.64 7.07 -14.74
CA PHE A 246 -14.96 6.24 -13.59
C PHE A 246 -15.89 6.96 -12.59
N ASP A 247 -17.07 6.39 -12.33
CA ASP A 247 -18.06 6.96 -11.41
C ASP A 247 -17.89 6.39 -10.00
N CYS A 248 -17.30 7.20 -9.11
CA CYS A 248 -17.05 6.84 -7.72
C CYS A 248 -18.33 6.65 -6.91
N SER A 249 -19.44 7.30 -7.27
CA SER A 249 -20.72 7.17 -6.59
C SER A 249 -21.39 5.85 -6.95
N VAL A 250 -21.37 5.50 -8.24
CA VAL A 250 -21.87 4.19 -8.71
C VAL A 250 -21.06 3.08 -8.07
N TRP A 251 -19.72 3.19 -8.08
CA TRP A 251 -18.85 2.22 -7.42
C TRP A 251 -19.22 2.06 -5.93
N ALA A 252 -19.23 3.15 -5.16
CA ALA A 252 -19.49 3.12 -3.72
C ALA A 252 -20.87 2.55 -3.38
N SER A 253 -21.88 2.79 -4.22
CA SER A 253 -23.25 2.25 -4.01
C SER A 253 -23.41 0.79 -4.43
N SER A 254 -22.55 0.32 -5.36
CA SER A 254 -22.58 -1.05 -5.90
C SER A 254 -21.86 -2.09 -5.04
N LEU A 255 -21.03 -1.64 -4.09
CA LEU A 255 -20.21 -2.54 -3.26
C LEU A 255 -21.08 -3.51 -2.46
N PRO A 256 -20.81 -4.82 -2.52
CA PRO A 256 -21.55 -5.82 -1.78
C PRO A 256 -21.34 -5.63 -0.28
N TYR A 257 -22.44 -5.48 0.45
CA TYR A 257 -22.43 -5.42 1.90
C TYR A 257 -22.63 -6.82 2.46
N LEU A 258 -21.63 -7.27 3.20
CA LEU A 258 -21.60 -8.59 3.82
C LEU A 258 -22.30 -8.61 5.20
N GLY A 259 -22.55 -7.43 5.80
CA GLY A 259 -23.26 -7.25 7.06
C GLY A 259 -24.77 -6.96 6.94
N THR A 260 -25.46 -6.92 8.08
CA THR A 260 -26.92 -6.67 8.18
C THR A 260 -27.31 -5.19 8.20
N VAL A 261 -26.33 -4.29 8.28
CA VAL A 261 -26.53 -2.83 8.34
C VAL A 261 -25.77 -2.19 7.17
N PRO A 262 -26.41 -1.39 6.30
CA PRO A 262 -25.70 -0.66 5.27
C PRO A 262 -24.67 0.27 5.93
N PRO A 263 -23.41 0.27 5.47
CA PRO A 263 -22.38 1.05 6.13
C PRO A 263 -22.75 2.52 6.08
N ARG A 264 -22.69 3.15 7.24
CA ARG A 264 -22.64 4.61 7.33
C ARG A 264 -21.33 5.03 6.68
N GLY A 265 -21.34 5.36 5.39
CA GLY A 265 -20.08 5.68 4.72
C GLY A 265 -20.06 5.73 3.21
N THR A 266 -21.15 5.44 2.49
CA THR A 266 -21.14 5.47 1.01
C THR A 266 -20.63 6.80 0.44
N SER A 267 -21.02 7.93 1.04
CA SER A 267 -20.49 9.24 0.65
C SER A 267 -18.99 9.36 0.92
N SER A 268 -18.50 8.92 2.07
CA SER A 268 -17.07 8.97 2.41
C SER A 268 -16.23 8.00 1.59
N LEU A 269 -16.77 6.83 1.23
CA LEU A 269 -16.14 5.88 0.30
C LEU A 269 -16.08 6.46 -1.12
N CYS A 270 -17.13 7.14 -1.57
CA CYS A 270 -17.12 7.89 -2.82
C CYS A 270 -16.00 8.95 -2.80
N THR A 271 -15.87 9.70 -1.70
CA THR A 271 -14.77 10.67 -1.52
C THR A 271 -13.39 10.00 -1.51
N LEU A 272 -13.25 8.84 -0.85
CA LEU A 272 -12.00 8.06 -0.86
C LEU A 272 -11.63 7.64 -2.29
N ALA A 273 -12.56 7.03 -3.02
CA ALA A 273 -12.36 6.66 -4.42
C ALA A 273 -12.05 7.86 -5.31
N GLN A 274 -12.71 9.01 -5.08
CA GLN A 274 -12.42 10.25 -5.79
C GLN A 274 -10.97 10.71 -5.55
N SER A 275 -10.45 10.59 -4.33
CA SER A 275 -9.05 10.94 -4.05
C SER A 275 -8.05 10.08 -4.84
N TYR A 276 -8.33 8.77 -4.95
CA TYR A 276 -7.55 7.86 -5.79
C TYR A 276 -7.68 8.16 -7.27
N LYS A 277 -8.90 8.46 -7.74
CA LYS A 277 -9.17 8.83 -9.14
C LYS A 277 -8.37 10.07 -9.54
N ILE A 278 -8.43 11.15 -8.76
CA ILE A 278 -7.71 12.38 -9.06
C ILE A 278 -6.19 12.15 -9.00
N GLY A 279 -5.72 11.39 -8.01
CA GLY A 279 -4.30 11.01 -7.94
C GLY A 279 -3.84 10.18 -9.15
N ALA A 280 -4.67 9.24 -9.62
CA ALA A 280 -4.39 8.45 -10.81
C ALA A 280 -4.37 9.31 -12.08
N LEU A 281 -5.24 10.32 -12.20
CA LEU A 281 -5.21 11.30 -13.30
C LEU A 281 -3.93 12.13 -13.29
N ILE A 282 -3.50 12.60 -12.12
CA ILE A 282 -2.24 13.33 -11.95
C ILE A 282 -1.06 12.45 -12.40
N TYR A 283 -0.99 11.22 -11.88
CA TYR A 283 0.05 10.27 -12.24
C TYR A 283 0.04 9.96 -13.74
N GLY A 284 -1.13 9.68 -14.31
CA GLY A 284 -1.31 9.39 -15.72
C GLY A 284 -0.90 10.55 -16.62
N LYS A 285 -1.25 11.79 -16.27
CA LYS A 285 -0.78 12.97 -17.02
C LYS A 285 0.73 13.15 -16.94
N ARG A 286 1.39 12.79 -15.84
CA ARG A 286 2.87 12.80 -15.77
C ARG A 286 3.49 11.74 -16.66
N VAL A 287 2.91 10.54 -16.72
CA VAL A 287 3.34 9.49 -17.66
C VAL A 287 3.12 9.93 -19.11
N LEU A 288 1.96 10.51 -19.44
CA LEU A 288 1.66 11.02 -20.78
C LEU A 288 2.62 12.15 -21.18
N GLY A 289 2.86 13.12 -20.30
CA GLY A 289 3.82 14.19 -20.56
C GLY A 289 5.24 13.67 -20.80
N ALA A 290 5.65 12.59 -20.14
CA ALA A 290 6.92 11.93 -20.41
C ALA A 290 6.95 11.24 -21.79
N LEU A 291 5.84 10.65 -22.24
CA LEU A 291 5.70 10.06 -23.57
C LEU A 291 5.75 11.11 -24.68
N THR A 292 5.00 12.20 -24.52
CA THR A 292 4.89 13.27 -25.53
C THR A 292 6.05 14.28 -25.45
N LYS A 293 6.82 14.26 -24.35
CA LYS A 293 7.83 15.29 -24.00
C LYS A 293 7.21 16.67 -23.83
N GLU A 294 5.96 16.73 -23.39
CA GLU A 294 5.22 17.96 -23.15
C GLU A 294 4.95 18.17 -21.66
N TYR A 295 4.88 19.44 -21.25
CA TYR A 295 4.42 19.79 -19.93
C TYR A 295 2.89 19.90 -19.91
N LEU A 296 2.24 19.01 -19.15
CA LEU A 296 0.80 19.04 -18.94
C LEU A 296 0.45 19.76 -17.62
N PRO A 297 -0.37 20.83 -17.64
CA PRO A 297 -0.76 21.57 -16.44
C PRO A 297 -1.68 20.72 -15.54
N LEU A 298 -1.49 20.86 -14.23
CA LEU A 298 -2.19 20.07 -13.20
C LEU A 298 -2.88 20.90 -12.12
N ASP A 299 -2.83 22.24 -12.17
CA ASP A 299 -3.30 23.11 -11.09
C ASP A 299 -4.72 22.77 -10.60
N ASP A 300 -5.66 22.58 -11.52
CA ASP A 300 -7.05 22.26 -11.20
C ASP A 300 -7.17 20.89 -10.49
N LEU A 301 -6.44 19.89 -10.98
CA LEU A 301 -6.42 18.54 -10.38
C LEU A 301 -5.78 18.54 -9.00
N ILE A 302 -4.70 19.32 -8.81
CA ILE A 302 -4.05 19.45 -7.49
C ILE A 302 -5.00 20.12 -6.51
N GLN A 303 -5.68 21.20 -6.92
CA GLN A 303 -6.65 21.88 -6.07
C GLN A 303 -7.82 20.96 -5.70
N GLU A 304 -8.36 20.21 -6.67
CA GLU A 304 -9.43 19.24 -6.44
C GLU A 304 -8.98 18.11 -5.49
N LEU A 305 -7.76 17.59 -5.66
CA LEU A 305 -7.22 16.54 -4.80
C LEU A 305 -7.03 17.03 -3.36
N LEU A 306 -6.45 18.22 -3.17
CA LEU A 306 -6.25 18.80 -1.84
C LEU A 306 -7.58 19.04 -1.12
N ALA A 307 -8.61 19.54 -1.81
CA ALA A 307 -9.95 19.71 -1.26
C ALA A 307 -10.61 18.37 -0.91
N THR A 308 -10.42 17.36 -1.76
CA THR A 308 -10.91 15.99 -1.50
C THR A 308 -10.26 15.39 -0.26
N ILE A 309 -8.94 15.52 -0.12
CA ILE A 309 -8.20 15.06 1.08
C ILE A 309 -8.66 15.81 2.33
N GLU A 310 -8.84 17.14 2.25
CA GLU A 310 -9.33 17.95 3.35
C GLU A 310 -10.69 17.46 3.85
N SER A 311 -11.61 17.13 2.94
CA SER A 311 -12.94 16.62 3.29
C SER A 311 -12.92 15.26 4.02
N LEU A 312 -11.83 14.50 3.91
CA LEU A 312 -11.65 13.21 4.60
C LEU A 312 -11.03 13.35 5.99
N GLN A 313 -10.50 14.51 6.38
CA GLN A 313 -9.75 14.69 7.64
C GLN A 313 -10.54 14.28 8.89
N ASN A 314 -11.85 14.49 8.89
CA ASN A 314 -12.71 14.17 10.03
C ASN A 314 -13.14 12.69 10.07
N ASN A 315 -12.72 11.87 9.09
CA ASN A 315 -13.06 10.46 9.02
C ASN A 315 -11.82 9.61 9.31
N GLU A 316 -11.52 9.41 10.60
CA GLU A 316 -10.35 8.65 11.08
C GLU A 316 -10.22 7.28 10.41
N THR A 317 -11.36 6.62 10.16
CA THR A 317 -11.43 5.29 9.53
C THR A 317 -10.85 5.27 8.12
N LEU A 318 -11.16 6.28 7.30
CA LEU A 318 -10.71 6.35 5.91
C LEU A 318 -9.42 7.16 5.76
N TYR A 319 -9.10 8.05 6.70
CA TYR A 319 -7.92 8.91 6.62
C TYR A 319 -6.60 8.11 6.62
N LYS A 320 -6.57 6.97 7.29
CA LYS A 320 -5.43 6.03 7.24
C LYS A 320 -5.21 5.39 5.86
N CYS A 321 -6.13 5.57 4.91
CA CYS A 321 -6.09 4.96 3.59
C CYS A 321 -5.64 5.93 2.48
N ILE A 322 -5.22 7.16 2.79
CA ILE A 322 -4.96 8.21 1.78
C ILE A 322 -3.52 8.71 1.71
N LEU A 323 -2.54 7.95 2.22
CA LEU A 323 -1.14 8.36 2.10
C LEU A 323 -0.69 8.48 0.65
N TRP A 324 -1.05 7.50 -0.20
CA TRP A 324 -0.73 7.56 -1.64
C TRP A 324 -1.29 8.83 -2.32
N PRO A 325 -2.60 9.18 -2.20
CA PRO A 325 -3.13 10.45 -2.67
C PRO A 325 -2.42 11.70 -2.11
N ILE A 326 -2.10 11.74 -0.81
CA ILE A 326 -1.39 12.87 -0.18
C ILE A 326 -0.02 13.08 -0.83
N ILE A 327 0.71 12.00 -1.11
CA ILE A 327 2.04 12.07 -1.68
C ILE A 327 1.99 12.51 -3.14
N ILE A 328 1.03 12.00 -3.92
CA ILE A 328 0.81 12.43 -5.30
C ILE A 328 0.56 13.95 -5.35
N ALA A 329 -0.29 14.48 -4.45
CA ALA A 329 -0.49 15.92 -4.33
C ALA A 329 0.82 16.64 -3.94
N GLY A 330 1.51 16.15 -2.90
CA GLY A 330 2.74 16.75 -2.39
C GLY A 330 3.86 16.86 -3.41
N LEU A 331 4.05 15.85 -4.25
CA LEU A 331 5.08 15.84 -5.30
C LEU A 331 4.84 16.87 -6.41
N GLU A 332 3.60 17.34 -6.53
CA GLU A 332 3.15 18.31 -7.54
C GLU A 332 2.88 19.71 -6.96
N CYS A 333 2.93 19.89 -5.64
CA CYS A 333 2.70 21.19 -4.98
C CYS A 333 3.79 22.21 -5.36
N GLN A 334 3.34 23.36 -5.90
CA GLN A 334 4.23 24.47 -6.26
C GLN A 334 4.10 25.64 -5.31
N ARG A 335 2.90 25.91 -4.80
CA ARG A 335 2.61 27.07 -3.95
C ARG A 335 2.86 26.75 -2.48
N GLN A 336 3.36 27.72 -1.73
CA GLN A 336 3.67 27.55 -0.31
C GLN A 336 2.45 27.09 0.52
N GLU A 337 1.27 27.63 0.25
CA GLU A 337 0.01 27.24 0.91
C GLU A 337 -0.30 25.74 0.71
N GLN A 338 -0.15 25.23 -0.53
CA GLN A 338 -0.36 23.80 -0.81
C GLN A 338 0.65 22.93 -0.05
N ARG A 339 1.92 23.36 0.02
CA ARG A 339 2.98 22.67 0.76
C ARG A 339 2.67 22.61 2.26
N GLU A 340 2.12 23.68 2.84
CA GLU A 340 1.67 23.73 4.23
C GLU A 340 0.47 22.82 4.51
N SER A 341 -0.50 22.76 3.60
CA SER A 341 -1.60 21.79 3.68
C SER A 341 -1.08 20.36 3.70
N VAL A 342 -0.16 20.01 2.78
CA VAL A 342 0.41 18.65 2.72
C VAL A 342 1.18 18.28 3.99
N ARG A 343 1.92 19.20 4.61
CA ARG A 343 2.58 18.96 5.92
C ARG A 343 1.56 18.60 6.99
N THR A 344 0.49 19.40 7.09
CA THR A 344 -0.62 19.16 8.02
C THR A 344 -1.24 17.78 7.78
N TYR A 345 -1.41 17.39 6.51
CA TYR A 345 -2.01 16.09 6.17
C TYR A 345 -1.12 14.91 6.59
N MET A 346 0.20 15.03 6.40
CA MET A 346 1.16 14.01 6.81
C MET A 346 1.27 13.88 8.34
N GLU A 347 1.24 15.00 9.06
CA GLU A 347 1.18 15.02 10.52
C GLU A 347 -0.08 14.34 11.03
N SER A 348 -1.25 14.70 10.46
CA SER A 348 -2.51 14.05 10.79
C SER A 348 -2.46 12.55 10.48
N PHE A 349 -1.91 12.15 9.33
CA PHE A 349 -1.83 10.74 8.96
C PHE A 349 -0.97 9.94 9.97
N TRP A 350 0.13 10.52 10.43
CA TRP A 350 0.93 9.94 11.52
C TRP A 350 0.12 9.80 12.82
N GLU A 351 -0.67 10.81 13.20
CA GLU A 351 -1.49 10.73 14.41
C GLU A 351 -2.50 9.58 14.37
N HIS A 352 -3.06 9.28 13.20
CA HIS A 352 -4.01 8.18 13.02
C HIS A 352 -3.36 6.79 12.94
N THR A 353 -2.17 6.69 12.35
CA THR A 353 -1.57 5.39 11.97
C THR A 353 -0.36 4.98 12.78
N LYS A 354 0.42 5.97 13.23
CA LYS A 354 1.75 5.79 13.82
C LYS A 354 2.69 4.96 12.92
N CYS A 355 2.47 4.99 11.60
CA CYS A 355 3.35 4.40 10.60
C CYS A 355 4.49 5.36 10.28
N VAL A 356 5.74 4.94 10.42
CA VAL A 356 6.91 5.82 10.23
C VAL A 356 7.15 6.15 8.76
N ASN A 357 6.61 5.37 7.82
CA ASN A 357 6.75 5.63 6.38
C ASN A 357 6.28 7.04 5.98
N VAL A 358 5.24 7.60 6.61
CA VAL A 358 4.76 8.97 6.33
C VAL A 358 5.80 10.05 6.67
N ILE A 359 6.58 9.87 7.73
CA ILE A 359 7.64 10.82 8.13
C ILE A 359 8.73 10.84 7.07
N ASN A 360 9.07 9.68 6.50
CA ASN A 360 10.04 9.58 5.42
C ASN A 360 9.46 10.14 4.11
N ALA A 361 8.18 9.90 3.82
CA ALA A 361 7.49 10.51 2.69
C ALA A 361 7.51 12.05 2.76
N SER A 362 7.30 12.60 3.96
CA SER A 362 7.39 14.04 4.22
C SER A 362 8.76 14.60 3.88
N LYS A 363 9.83 13.98 4.39
CA LYS A 363 11.22 14.37 4.08
C LYS A 363 11.52 14.31 2.59
N ILE A 364 11.08 13.26 1.90
CA ILE A 364 11.26 13.10 0.45
C ILE A 364 10.60 14.25 -0.32
N ILE A 365 9.38 14.62 0.06
CA ILE A 365 8.63 15.69 -0.59
C ILE A 365 9.26 17.06 -0.25
N GLU A 366 9.69 17.28 0.98
CA GLU A 366 10.34 18.53 1.38
C GLU A 366 11.70 18.74 0.69
N ASP A 367 12.52 17.69 0.62
CA ASP A 367 13.78 17.70 -0.14
C ASP A 367 13.52 18.04 -1.61
N ARG A 368 12.43 17.54 -2.18
CA ARG A 368 12.01 17.87 -3.54
C ARG A 368 11.62 19.34 -3.67
N TRP A 369 10.81 19.87 -2.75
CA TRP A 369 10.39 21.27 -2.78
C TRP A 369 11.57 22.24 -2.73
N GLN A 370 12.65 21.87 -2.04
CA GLN A 370 13.90 22.65 -2.00
C GLN A 370 14.71 22.58 -3.32
N ARG A 371 14.60 21.47 -4.06
CA ARG A 371 15.32 21.27 -5.35
C ARG A 371 14.56 21.83 -6.55
N CYS A 372 13.23 21.89 -6.47
CA CYS A 372 12.35 22.31 -7.57
C CYS A 372 12.23 23.83 -7.77
N ASP A 373 13.10 24.64 -7.17
CA ASP A 373 13.24 26.07 -7.55
C ASP A 373 13.86 26.24 -8.97
N SER A 374 14.19 25.14 -9.66
CA SER A 374 14.61 25.09 -11.08
C SER A 374 13.47 24.75 -12.04
N THR A 375 13.45 25.38 -13.21
CA THR A 375 12.43 25.31 -14.29
C THR A 375 12.27 23.96 -15.02
N GLU A 376 12.84 22.86 -14.52
CA GLU A 376 12.76 21.57 -15.21
C GLU A 376 11.42 20.85 -14.98
N PRO A 377 10.89 20.12 -15.99
CA PRO A 377 9.67 19.34 -15.84
C PRO A 377 9.76 18.33 -14.69
N SER A 378 8.61 18.07 -14.07
CA SER A 378 8.49 17.16 -12.93
C SER A 378 8.75 15.70 -13.33
N HIS A 379 10.00 15.24 -13.25
CA HIS A 379 10.40 13.85 -13.56
C HIS A 379 10.40 12.91 -12.34
N TRP A 380 9.64 13.24 -11.29
CA TRP A 380 9.64 12.44 -10.05
C TRP A 380 9.24 10.99 -10.30
N ILE A 381 8.38 10.72 -11.30
CA ILE A 381 7.95 9.37 -11.65
C ILE A 381 9.14 8.43 -11.94
N PHE A 382 10.27 8.96 -12.40
CA PHE A 382 11.50 8.20 -12.61
C PHE A 382 12.52 8.37 -11.49
N SER A 383 12.58 9.55 -10.87
CA SER A 383 13.66 9.92 -9.96
C SER A 383 13.37 9.65 -8.48
N ILE A 384 12.11 9.46 -8.08
CA ILE A 384 11.75 9.34 -6.65
C ILE A 384 12.39 8.10 -6.01
N GLY A 385 12.44 6.98 -6.73
CA GLY A 385 13.14 5.77 -6.30
C GLY A 385 14.67 5.89 -6.30
N ASN A 386 15.24 6.96 -6.89
CA ASN A 386 16.68 7.19 -6.92
C ASN A 386 17.16 8.06 -5.74
N LEU A 387 16.27 8.49 -4.83
CA LEU A 387 16.61 9.28 -3.64
C LEU A 387 17.28 8.46 -2.52
N GLY A 388 18.05 7.43 -2.91
CA GLY A 388 18.93 6.65 -2.05
C GLY A 388 18.33 5.37 -1.46
N ARG A 389 17.01 5.14 -1.57
CA ARG A 389 16.30 3.93 -1.12
C ARG A 389 15.03 3.67 -1.93
N ASP A 390 14.58 2.42 -1.97
CA ASP A 390 13.29 2.00 -2.55
C ASP A 390 12.20 2.05 -1.45
N TRP A 391 11.30 3.03 -1.54
CA TRP A 391 10.34 3.35 -0.48
C TRP A 391 8.93 2.76 -0.70
N LEU A 392 8.30 2.29 0.36
CA LEU A 392 6.88 1.94 0.42
C LEU A 392 6.08 3.09 1.03
N LEU A 393 5.50 3.91 0.16
CA LEU A 393 4.83 5.15 0.54
C LEU A 393 3.32 5.09 0.30
N ILE A 394 2.66 4.12 0.93
CA ILE A 394 1.22 3.88 0.82
C ILE A 394 0.54 3.72 2.17
#